data_AF-A0A2E5G1K8-F1
#
_entry.id   AF-A0A2E5G1K8-F1
#
_cell.length_a   1.000
_cell.length_b   1.000
_cell.length_c   1.000
_cell.angle_alpha   90.00
_cell.angle_beta   90.00
_cell.angle_gamma   90.00
#
_symmetry.space_group_name_H-M   'P 1'
#
loop_
_entity.id
_entity.type
_entity.pdbx_description
1 polymer ?
#
loop_
_entity_poly.entity_id
_entity_poly.type
_entity_poly.pdbx_seq_one_letter_code
_entity_poly.pdbx_strand_id
1 'polypeptide(L)'
;MKFTPKPPNDFRDFFSLYFERCRIQCPKILAIAGKWVFEDLIPGLSDFDTRFILTDTVTIDEWHQYSILVGQVHTELAIEFPHWARNLEHLPGLNLAMGEITSPLQYYPEFKQWTFYAGDCEAIQHIESTLEARRWSPRDEIYHLKKVTAFFGPYIRGIDPPINMGPWENKYALHSRYMHYFTPAIQAMVSLKSKHTVRGKFDALRQARHLFPNPETIDLILNTLEQHYEVEADYGEPRLTEIEQDLERYLNDAWGTLIDDVTLLHAEFGDSRQDINAKVSGVPVDPAEAFFEGVKFSRFMKGRLLFYASQIAWFDSVWLIQNELGRIVTNFHDKPLKTFGQLRYGEDLEPHQVLDRIRGDILTNEDCDGLAEFSRLASLPIPKDHEKQHAQAVAEVYDPVLSSLEKLSAEMITINSNGIDQT
;
A
#
# COMPACT_ATOMS: atom_id res chain seq x y z
N MET A 1 -24.46 -20.89 -11.82
CA MET A 1 -23.73 -20.50 -10.59
C MET A 1 -24.69 -19.70 -9.75
N LYS A 2 -24.81 -19.95 -8.44
CA LYS A 2 -25.70 -19.15 -7.58
C LYS A 2 -24.89 -18.02 -6.93
N PHE A 3 -25.08 -16.79 -7.41
CA PHE A 3 -24.43 -15.61 -6.84
C PHE A 3 -25.09 -15.18 -5.53
N THR A 4 -24.26 -14.73 -4.59
CA THR A 4 -24.74 -14.04 -3.39
C THR A 4 -25.10 -12.61 -3.78
N PRO A 5 -26.30 -12.11 -3.47
CA PRO A 5 -26.68 -10.74 -3.83
C PRO A 5 -25.71 -9.69 -3.28
N LYS A 6 -25.62 -8.54 -3.97
CA LYS A 6 -24.89 -7.37 -3.50
C LYS A 6 -25.32 -6.99 -2.07
N PRO A 7 -24.39 -6.85 -1.11
CA PRO A 7 -24.74 -6.35 0.21
C PRO A 7 -25.05 -4.86 0.19
N PRO A 8 -25.70 -4.31 1.24
CA PRO A 8 -25.73 -2.88 1.47
C PRO A 8 -24.33 -2.28 1.43
N ASN A 9 -24.20 -1.04 0.95
CA ASN A 9 -22.93 -0.33 1.03
C ASN A 9 -22.81 0.32 2.42
N ASP A 10 -22.05 -0.33 3.29
CA ASP A 10 -21.85 0.03 4.69
C ASP A 10 -20.48 0.69 4.96
N PHE A 11 -19.68 0.97 3.92
CA PHE A 11 -18.35 1.58 4.09
C PHE A 11 -18.40 2.90 4.87
N ARG A 12 -19.47 3.69 4.70
CA ARG A 12 -19.67 4.95 5.44
C ARG A 12 -19.84 4.72 6.93
N ASP A 13 -20.67 3.75 7.30
CA ASP A 13 -20.89 3.40 8.70
C ASP A 13 -19.59 2.86 9.30
N PHE A 14 -18.89 2.01 8.55
CA PHE A 14 -17.59 1.47 8.90
C PHE A 14 -16.54 2.56 9.18
N PHE A 15 -16.19 3.40 8.20
CA PHE A 15 -15.10 4.36 8.40
C PHE A 15 -15.46 5.46 9.41
N SER A 16 -16.75 5.78 9.58
CA SER A 16 -17.20 6.77 10.57
C SER A 16 -17.00 6.23 11.98
N LEU A 17 -17.48 5.00 12.24
CA LEU A 17 -17.32 4.36 13.54
C LEU A 17 -15.85 4.04 13.83
N TYR A 18 -15.11 3.56 12.83
CA TYR A 18 -13.70 3.24 12.99
C TYR A 18 -12.88 4.48 13.34
N PHE A 19 -13.10 5.59 12.62
CA PHE A 19 -12.45 6.86 12.90
C PHE A 19 -12.80 7.40 14.29
N GLU A 20 -14.08 7.37 14.67
CA GLU A 20 -14.54 7.83 15.98
C GLU A 20 -13.85 7.06 17.12
N ARG A 21 -13.86 5.72 17.08
CA ARG A 21 -13.25 4.89 18.13
C ARG A 21 -11.73 5.07 18.17
N CYS A 22 -11.06 5.12 17.02
CA CYS A 22 -9.63 5.38 16.97
C CYS A 22 -9.28 6.75 17.55
N ARG A 23 -10.05 7.80 17.24
CA ARG A 23 -9.80 9.16 17.73
C ARG A 23 -10.05 9.31 19.23
N ILE A 24 -10.99 8.56 19.81
CA ILE A 24 -11.18 8.52 21.28
C ILE A 24 -9.91 8.01 21.97
N GLN A 25 -9.28 6.97 21.43
CA GLN A 25 -8.06 6.39 22.00
C GLN A 25 -6.79 7.18 21.61
N CYS A 26 -6.80 7.79 20.43
CA CYS A 26 -5.67 8.48 19.82
C CYS A 26 -6.09 9.91 19.42
N PRO A 27 -6.17 10.86 20.37
CA PRO A 27 -6.76 12.19 20.13
C PRO A 27 -5.97 13.05 19.14
N LYS A 28 -4.71 12.71 18.84
CA LYS A 28 -3.88 13.38 17.85
C LYS A 28 -4.13 12.92 16.41
N ILE A 29 -5.05 11.98 16.17
CA ILE A 29 -5.52 11.68 14.80
C ILE A 29 -6.40 12.84 14.31
N LEU A 30 -5.94 13.50 13.26
CA LEU A 30 -6.59 14.64 12.62
C LEU A 30 -7.61 14.19 11.57
N ALA A 31 -7.26 13.21 10.75
CA ALA A 31 -8.10 12.76 9.64
C ALA A 31 -7.95 11.28 9.35
N ILE A 32 -9.01 10.69 8.79
CA ILE A 32 -9.01 9.39 8.15
C ILE A 32 -9.11 9.57 6.63
N ALA A 33 -8.24 8.89 5.91
CA ALA A 33 -8.32 8.76 4.47
C ALA A 33 -8.36 7.28 4.08
N GLY A 34 -8.86 7.02 2.87
CA GLY A 34 -8.72 5.74 2.20
C GLY A 34 -7.96 5.91 0.90
N LYS A 35 -7.27 4.86 0.46
CA LYS A 35 -6.55 4.86 -0.82
C LYS A 35 -7.45 5.11 -2.02
N TRP A 36 -8.72 4.74 -1.95
CA TRP A 36 -9.67 4.77 -3.06
C TRP A 36 -10.82 5.75 -2.80
N VAL A 37 -11.45 6.22 -3.88
CA VAL A 37 -12.69 7.00 -3.80
C VAL A 37 -13.85 6.07 -3.43
N PHE A 38 -14.92 6.64 -2.87
CA PHE A 38 -16.06 5.84 -2.38
C PHE A 38 -16.71 4.97 -3.46
N GLU A 39 -16.72 5.43 -4.72
CA GLU A 39 -17.26 4.68 -5.86
C GLU A 39 -16.45 3.40 -6.16
N ASP A 40 -15.15 3.38 -5.85
CA ASP A 40 -14.28 2.22 -6.07
C ASP A 40 -14.44 1.14 -4.99
N LEU A 41 -15.12 1.46 -3.88
CA LEU A 41 -15.34 0.53 -2.77
C LEU A 41 -16.53 -0.39 -3.08
N ILE A 42 -16.23 -1.62 -3.49
CA ILE A 42 -17.22 -2.61 -3.92
C ILE A 42 -17.71 -3.41 -2.69
N PRO A 43 -18.99 -3.28 -2.29
CA PRO A 43 -19.51 -3.93 -1.08
C PRO A 43 -19.32 -5.45 -1.12
N GLY A 44 -18.78 -6.02 -0.03
CA GLY A 44 -18.51 -7.46 0.12
C GLY A 44 -17.26 -7.98 -0.60
N LEU A 45 -16.55 -7.13 -1.37
CA LEU A 45 -15.36 -7.53 -2.13
C LEU A 45 -14.14 -6.64 -1.86
N SER A 46 -14.34 -5.34 -1.68
CA SER A 46 -13.25 -4.42 -1.36
C SER A 46 -12.94 -4.43 0.14
N ASP A 47 -11.65 -4.51 0.46
CA ASP A 47 -11.12 -4.08 1.74
C ASP A 47 -11.05 -2.55 1.81
N PHE A 48 -10.86 -2.00 3.00
CA PHE A 48 -10.69 -0.57 3.19
C PHE A 48 -9.25 -0.23 3.62
N ASP A 49 -8.46 0.15 2.61
CA ASP A 49 -7.09 0.66 2.71
C ASP A 49 -7.01 1.96 3.54
N THR A 50 -7.11 1.86 4.87
CA THR A 50 -7.13 3.01 5.78
C THR A 50 -5.78 3.72 5.82
N ARG A 51 -5.82 5.05 5.99
CA ARG A 51 -4.69 5.95 6.23
C ARG A 51 -5.08 6.91 7.34
N PHE A 52 -4.22 7.12 8.33
CA PHE A 52 -4.43 8.16 9.33
C PHE A 52 -3.43 9.30 9.15
N ILE A 53 -3.95 10.53 9.28
CA ILE A 53 -3.14 11.74 9.41
C ILE A 53 -3.18 12.19 10.86
N LEU A 54 -2.01 12.42 11.43
CA LEU A 54 -1.80 12.78 12.82
C LEU A 54 -1.14 14.16 12.94
N THR A 55 -1.20 14.78 14.12
CA THR A 55 -0.49 16.04 14.37
C THR A 55 1.03 15.86 14.29
N ASP A 56 1.77 16.93 14.00
CA ASP A 56 3.25 16.95 14.06
C ASP A 56 3.82 16.79 15.47
N THR A 57 2.97 16.81 16.49
CA THR A 57 3.38 16.69 17.89
C THR A 57 3.36 15.25 18.42
N VAL A 58 3.11 14.26 17.56
CA VAL A 58 3.16 12.85 17.97
C VAL A 58 4.61 12.45 18.25
N THR A 59 4.87 11.98 19.46
CA THR A 59 6.19 11.48 19.87
C THR A 59 6.39 10.03 19.47
N ILE A 60 7.63 9.54 19.52
CA ILE A 60 7.94 8.11 19.28
C ILE A 60 7.17 7.20 20.24
N ASP A 61 7.10 7.55 21.53
CA ASP A 61 6.34 6.80 22.53
C ASP A 61 4.84 6.76 22.22
N GLU A 62 4.29 7.87 21.74
CA GLU A 62 2.90 7.92 21.30
C GLU A 62 2.66 7.10 20.03
N TRP A 63 3.60 7.05 19.08
CA TRP A 63 3.49 6.16 17.93
C TRP A 63 3.42 4.68 18.35
N HIS A 64 4.27 4.25 19.29
CA HIS A 64 4.21 2.91 19.88
C HIS A 64 2.86 2.63 20.51
N GLN A 65 2.40 3.55 21.34
CA GLN A 65 1.12 3.43 22.03
C GLN A 65 -0.05 3.36 21.04
N TYR A 66 -0.07 4.26 20.05
CA TYR A 66 -1.15 4.35 19.06
C TYR A 66 -1.18 3.13 18.14
N SER A 67 -0.03 2.54 17.80
CA SER A 67 -0.01 1.27 17.09
C SER A 67 -0.82 0.20 17.81
N ILE A 68 -0.62 0.05 19.12
CA ILE A 68 -1.33 -0.93 19.94
C ILE A 68 -2.82 -0.57 20.05
N LEU A 69 -3.14 0.69 20.38
CA LEU A 69 -4.52 1.14 20.58
C LEU A 69 -5.36 1.03 19.29
N VAL A 70 -4.80 1.40 18.14
CA VAL A 70 -5.48 1.24 16.85
C VAL A 70 -5.68 -0.23 16.51
N GLY A 71 -4.70 -1.09 16.81
CA GLY A 71 -4.84 -2.54 16.68
C GLY A 71 -5.94 -3.11 17.57
N GLN A 72 -6.06 -2.63 18.81
CA GLN A 72 -7.14 -3.03 19.72
C GLN A 72 -8.52 -2.62 19.20
N VAL A 73 -8.70 -1.36 18.78
CA VAL A 73 -9.96 -0.90 18.18
C VAL A 73 -10.31 -1.74 16.95
N HIS A 74 -9.33 -2.05 16.10
CA HIS A 74 -9.52 -2.88 14.92
C HIS A 74 -9.98 -4.30 15.28
N THR A 75 -9.34 -4.94 16.27
CA THR A 75 -9.73 -6.25 16.81
C THR A 75 -11.14 -6.24 17.39
N GLU A 76 -11.48 -5.22 18.19
CA GLU A 76 -12.81 -5.07 18.79
C GLU A 76 -13.90 -4.94 17.73
N LEU A 77 -13.68 -4.08 16.72
CA LEU A 77 -14.62 -3.91 15.62
C LEU A 77 -14.77 -5.16 14.78
N ALA A 78 -13.68 -5.90 14.55
CA ALA A 78 -13.76 -7.18 13.88
C ALA A 78 -14.72 -8.08 14.68
N ILE A 79 -14.44 -8.32 15.96
CA ILE A 79 -15.26 -9.19 16.84
C ILE A 79 -16.73 -8.75 16.87
N GLU A 80 -17.01 -7.45 16.99
CA GLU A 80 -18.37 -6.89 17.08
C GLU A 80 -19.12 -6.94 15.75
N PHE A 81 -18.44 -6.76 14.62
CA PHE A 81 -19.04 -6.67 13.29
C PHE A 81 -18.42 -7.68 12.30
N PRO A 82 -18.76 -8.98 12.40
CA PRO A 82 -18.22 -10.01 11.51
C PRO A 82 -18.46 -9.78 10.01
N HIS A 83 -19.49 -9.00 9.65
CA HIS A 83 -19.78 -8.67 8.26
C HIS A 83 -18.78 -7.66 7.65
N TRP A 84 -17.98 -6.98 8.48
CA TRP A 84 -16.87 -6.12 8.07
C TRP A 84 -15.54 -6.87 7.92
N ALA A 85 -15.54 -8.21 7.93
CA ALA A 85 -14.34 -9.03 7.78
C ALA A 85 -13.42 -8.55 6.65
N ARG A 86 -14.00 -8.27 5.48
CA ARG A 86 -13.25 -7.76 4.33
C ARG A 86 -12.79 -6.32 4.54
N ASN A 87 -13.65 -5.43 5.05
CA ASN A 87 -13.31 -4.03 5.32
C ASN A 87 -12.11 -3.91 6.29
N LEU A 88 -12.05 -4.83 7.26
CA LEU A 88 -11.03 -4.95 8.32
C LEU A 88 -9.90 -5.95 7.97
N GLU A 89 -9.68 -6.27 6.70
CA GLU A 89 -8.61 -7.22 6.33
C GLU A 89 -7.22 -6.71 6.74
N HIS A 90 -7.01 -5.39 6.63
CA HIS A 90 -5.75 -4.74 6.95
C HIS A 90 -5.95 -3.58 7.91
N LEU A 91 -5.05 -3.48 8.89
CA LEU A 91 -4.88 -2.23 9.65
C LEU A 91 -4.42 -1.09 8.74
N PRO A 92 -4.56 0.18 9.17
CA PRO A 92 -4.08 1.34 8.43
C PRO A 92 -2.63 1.21 7.96
N GLY A 93 -2.43 1.34 6.64
CA GLY A 93 -1.19 0.96 5.96
C GLY A 93 -0.11 2.04 5.92
N LEU A 94 -0.47 3.29 5.62
CA LEU A 94 0.44 4.45 5.75
C LEU A 94 -0.16 5.41 6.75
N ASN A 95 0.64 5.80 7.74
CA ASN A 95 0.22 6.70 8.82
C ASN A 95 1.25 7.83 8.94
N LEU A 96 0.78 9.07 8.87
CA LEU A 96 1.64 10.23 8.65
C LEU A 96 1.33 11.32 9.67
N ALA A 97 2.37 12.04 10.09
CA ALA A 97 2.21 13.37 10.63
C ALA A 97 1.89 14.37 9.51
N MET A 98 1.25 15.48 9.88
CA MET A 98 0.76 16.51 8.98
C MET A 98 1.89 17.10 8.10
N GLY A 99 3.03 17.44 8.69
CA GLY A 99 4.21 17.94 8.00
C GLY A 99 4.82 16.95 7.01
N GLU A 100 4.59 15.65 7.15
CA GLU A 100 5.14 14.65 6.22
C GLU A 100 4.35 14.58 4.91
N ILE A 101 3.01 14.63 4.97
CA ILE A 101 2.17 14.57 3.77
C ILE A 101 2.26 15.86 2.93
N THR A 102 2.54 17.00 3.58
CA THR A 102 2.75 18.29 2.88
C THR A 102 4.21 18.57 2.53
N SER A 103 5.16 17.79 3.05
CA SER A 103 6.58 17.97 2.77
C SER A 103 6.92 17.72 1.30
N PRO A 104 7.73 18.59 0.67
CA PRO A 104 8.30 18.32 -0.63
C PRO A 104 9.16 17.06 -0.66
N LEU A 105 10.04 16.91 0.33
CA LEU A 105 11.01 15.81 0.47
C LEU A 105 10.31 14.46 0.64
N GLN A 106 9.29 14.43 1.51
CA GLN A 106 8.59 13.20 1.86
C GLN A 106 7.36 12.91 0.99
N TYR A 107 7.16 13.66 -0.09
CA TYR A 107 6.07 13.43 -1.02
C TYR A 107 6.00 11.96 -1.46
N TYR A 108 4.81 11.42 -1.67
CA TYR A 108 4.67 10.10 -2.24
C TYR A 108 3.51 10.16 -3.23
N PRO A 109 3.70 9.77 -4.51
CA PRO A 109 2.67 9.98 -5.53
C PRO A 109 1.31 9.35 -5.20
N GLU A 110 1.26 8.28 -4.40
CA GLU A 110 0.00 7.67 -3.92
C GLU A 110 -0.86 8.67 -3.13
N PHE A 111 -0.29 9.70 -2.49
CA PHE A 111 -1.06 10.70 -1.72
C PHE A 111 -2.15 11.37 -2.58
N LYS A 112 -1.90 11.56 -3.88
CA LYS A 112 -2.90 12.13 -4.81
C LYS A 112 -4.07 11.18 -5.11
N GLN A 113 -3.93 9.90 -4.79
CA GLN A 113 -4.98 8.89 -4.94
C GLN A 113 -5.92 8.86 -3.73
N TRP A 114 -5.52 9.44 -2.61
CA TRP A 114 -6.27 9.33 -1.37
C TRP A 114 -7.55 10.16 -1.38
N THR A 115 -8.56 9.65 -0.67
CA THR A 115 -9.81 10.35 -0.37
C THR A 115 -9.91 10.53 1.14
N PHE A 116 -10.05 11.78 1.59
CA PHE A 116 -10.28 12.11 3.00
C PHE A 116 -11.78 11.94 3.30
N TYR A 117 -12.10 11.02 4.21
CA TYR A 117 -13.49 10.65 4.51
C TYR A 117 -14.07 11.39 5.71
N ALA A 118 -13.23 11.71 6.69
CA ALA A 118 -13.59 12.49 7.87
C ALA A 118 -12.33 13.06 8.53
N GLY A 119 -12.48 14.17 9.27
CA GLY A 119 -11.38 14.76 10.01
C GLY A 119 -11.53 16.25 10.25
N ASP A 120 -10.45 16.84 10.74
CA ASP A 120 -10.29 18.29 10.83
C ASP A 120 -10.34 18.94 9.44
N CYS A 121 -11.27 19.87 9.25
CA CYS A 121 -11.52 20.48 7.94
C CYS A 121 -10.36 21.37 7.47
N GLU A 122 -9.70 22.08 8.37
CA GLU A 122 -8.56 22.95 8.02
C GLU A 122 -7.36 22.11 7.60
N ALA A 123 -7.09 21.04 8.34
CA ALA A 123 -6.02 20.08 7.99
C ALA A 123 -6.27 19.43 6.63
N ILE A 124 -7.49 18.92 6.39
CA ILE A 124 -7.84 18.29 5.10
C ILE A 124 -7.68 19.30 3.96
N GLN A 125 -8.22 20.51 4.09
CA GLN A 125 -8.11 21.55 3.07
C GLN A 125 -6.66 21.92 2.79
N HIS A 126 -5.82 22.00 3.83
CA HIS A 126 -4.40 22.27 3.67
C HIS A 126 -3.68 21.15 2.91
N ILE A 127 -3.97 19.89 3.22
CA ILE A 127 -3.40 18.73 2.50
C ILE A 127 -3.84 18.75 1.04
N GLU A 128 -5.13 18.86 0.78
CA GLU A 128 -5.67 18.80 -0.59
C GLU A 128 -5.11 19.93 -1.46
N SER A 129 -5.10 21.17 -0.95
CA SER A 129 -4.53 22.31 -1.67
C SER A 129 -3.03 22.14 -1.93
N THR A 130 -2.29 21.59 -0.95
CA THR A 130 -0.86 21.31 -1.12
C THR A 130 -0.63 20.26 -2.21
N LEU A 131 -1.39 19.16 -2.20
CA LEU A 131 -1.26 18.07 -3.18
C LEU A 131 -1.71 18.50 -4.58
N GLU A 132 -2.77 19.31 -4.69
CA GLU A 132 -3.29 19.84 -5.96
C GLU A 132 -2.28 20.80 -6.62
N ALA A 133 -1.58 21.62 -5.83
CA ALA A 133 -0.57 22.54 -6.34
C ALA A 133 0.66 21.82 -6.94
N ARG A 134 0.88 20.54 -6.63
CA ARG A 134 2.06 19.80 -7.10
C ARG A 134 1.92 19.42 -8.57
N ARG A 135 2.89 19.86 -9.38
CA ARG A 135 3.02 19.45 -10.77
C ARG A 135 3.53 18.01 -10.88
N TRP A 136 3.25 17.39 -12.02
CA TRP A 136 3.83 16.10 -12.40
C TRP A 136 5.35 16.19 -12.43
N SER A 137 6.01 15.13 -11.97
CA SER A 137 7.45 15.05 -11.82
C SER A 137 7.99 13.66 -12.20
N PRO A 138 9.31 13.50 -12.36
CA PRO A 138 9.95 12.19 -12.47
C PRO A 138 9.52 11.20 -11.36
N ARG A 139 9.29 11.69 -10.14
CA ARG A 139 8.84 10.84 -9.02
C ARG A 139 7.46 10.23 -9.27
N ASP A 140 6.55 11.00 -9.85
CA ASP A 140 5.23 10.50 -10.24
C ASP A 140 5.34 9.45 -11.34
N GLU A 141 6.16 9.73 -12.37
CA GLU A 141 6.35 8.84 -13.50
C GLU A 141 6.95 7.49 -13.08
N ILE A 142 8.03 7.48 -12.29
CA ILE A 142 8.64 6.23 -11.83
C ILE A 142 7.71 5.42 -10.92
N TYR A 143 6.88 6.09 -10.09
CA TYR A 143 5.87 5.43 -9.28
C TYR A 143 4.86 4.67 -10.16
N HIS A 144 4.33 5.32 -11.18
CA HIS A 144 3.36 4.68 -12.08
C HIS A 144 4.01 3.61 -12.96
N LEU A 145 5.26 3.79 -13.41
CA LEU A 145 6.01 2.76 -14.14
C LEU A 145 6.27 1.51 -13.27
N LYS A 146 6.62 1.68 -12.00
CA LYS A 146 6.73 0.56 -11.03
C LYS A 146 5.38 -0.16 -10.87
N LYS A 147 4.28 0.59 -10.83
CA LYS A 147 2.92 0.03 -10.76
C LYS A 147 2.54 -0.73 -12.03
N VAL A 148 2.86 -0.23 -13.22
CA VAL A 148 2.70 -0.98 -14.48
C VAL A 148 3.48 -2.29 -14.40
N THR A 149 4.76 -2.23 -14.02
CA THR A 149 5.64 -3.42 -13.92
C THR A 149 5.09 -4.52 -13.01
N ALA A 150 4.44 -4.14 -11.90
CA ALA A 150 3.86 -5.09 -10.96
C ALA A 150 2.71 -5.92 -11.55
N PHE A 151 1.99 -5.38 -12.53
CA PHE A 151 0.72 -5.94 -13.03
C PHE A 151 0.66 -6.11 -14.56
N PHE A 152 1.73 -5.80 -15.29
CA PHE A 152 1.78 -5.94 -16.74
C PHE A 152 1.97 -7.42 -17.15
N GLY A 153 1.22 -7.86 -18.16
CA GLY A 153 1.30 -9.21 -18.73
C GLY A 153 0.15 -10.13 -18.29
N PRO A 154 0.33 -11.46 -18.43
CA PRO A 154 -0.74 -12.42 -18.19
C PRO A 154 -1.12 -12.49 -16.71
N TYR A 155 -2.42 -12.65 -16.44
CA TYR A 155 -2.92 -12.81 -15.08
C TYR A 155 -2.26 -14.01 -14.38
N ILE A 156 -1.69 -13.76 -13.20
CA ILE A 156 -1.09 -14.81 -12.37
C ILE A 156 -2.18 -15.38 -11.47
N ARG A 157 -2.71 -16.55 -11.82
CA ARG A 157 -3.74 -17.22 -11.02
C ARG A 157 -3.23 -17.49 -9.59
N GLY A 158 -3.99 -17.06 -8.60
CA GLY A 158 -3.66 -17.22 -7.19
C GLY A 158 -2.72 -16.15 -6.61
N ILE A 159 -2.40 -15.10 -7.36
CA ILE A 159 -1.59 -13.96 -6.84
C ILE A 159 -2.25 -13.25 -5.66
N ASP A 160 -3.58 -13.24 -5.63
CA ASP A 160 -4.40 -12.60 -4.61
C ASP A 160 -5.50 -13.60 -4.23
N PRO A 161 -5.40 -14.29 -3.08
CA PRO A 161 -6.37 -15.31 -2.67
C PRO A 161 -7.64 -14.70 -2.03
N PRO A 162 -8.81 -15.37 -2.13
CA PRO A 162 -10.08 -14.88 -1.59
C PRO A 162 -10.16 -15.00 -0.06
N ILE A 163 -9.45 -14.13 0.66
CA ILE A 163 -9.43 -14.17 2.11
C ILE A 163 -10.56 -13.27 2.66
N ASN A 164 -11.22 -13.75 3.72
CA ASN A 164 -12.24 -13.00 4.46
C ASN A 164 -13.40 -12.43 3.61
N MET A 165 -13.68 -13.04 2.46
CA MET A 165 -14.76 -12.63 1.52
C MET A 165 -16.16 -13.09 1.93
N GLY A 166 -16.23 -14.00 2.91
CA GLY A 166 -17.50 -14.59 3.36
C GLY A 166 -18.32 -15.15 2.19
N PRO A 167 -19.63 -14.87 2.11
CA PRO A 167 -20.49 -15.44 1.08
C PRO A 167 -20.24 -14.88 -0.34
N TRP A 168 -19.42 -13.84 -0.50
CA TRP A 168 -19.13 -13.21 -1.81
C TRP A 168 -17.89 -13.76 -2.51
N GLU A 169 -17.22 -14.75 -1.92
CA GLU A 169 -16.09 -15.46 -2.53
C GLU A 169 -16.41 -15.96 -3.96
N ASN A 170 -17.66 -16.38 -4.21
CA ASN A 170 -18.13 -16.83 -5.53
C ASN A 170 -18.03 -15.76 -6.63
N LYS A 171 -17.78 -14.50 -6.29
CA LYS A 171 -17.57 -13.41 -7.24
C LYS A 171 -16.10 -13.09 -7.48
N TYR A 172 -15.23 -13.55 -6.59
CA TYR A 172 -13.86 -13.03 -6.47
C TYR A 172 -12.97 -13.32 -7.68
N ALA A 173 -13.22 -14.41 -8.41
CA ALA A 173 -12.42 -14.74 -9.59
C ALA A 173 -12.37 -13.58 -10.61
N LEU A 174 -13.52 -12.98 -10.95
CA LEU A 174 -13.54 -11.82 -11.84
C LEU A 174 -13.09 -10.53 -11.14
N HIS A 175 -13.41 -10.37 -9.85
CA HIS A 175 -12.95 -9.21 -9.07
C HIS A 175 -11.42 -9.09 -9.03
N SER A 176 -10.73 -10.20 -8.75
CA SER A 176 -9.27 -10.25 -8.70
C SER A 176 -8.66 -9.88 -10.06
N ARG A 177 -9.16 -10.44 -11.16
CA ARG A 177 -8.70 -10.14 -12.52
C ARG A 177 -8.91 -8.67 -12.89
N TYR A 178 -10.12 -8.17 -12.72
CA TYR A 178 -10.47 -6.81 -13.15
C TYR A 178 -9.91 -5.75 -12.22
N MET A 179 -10.15 -5.84 -10.91
CA MET A 179 -9.90 -4.73 -9.98
C MET A 179 -8.58 -4.83 -9.21
N HIS A 180 -8.04 -6.04 -9.00
CA HIS A 180 -6.76 -6.23 -8.30
C HIS A 180 -5.57 -6.37 -9.25
N TYR A 181 -5.77 -6.95 -10.43
CA TYR A 181 -4.68 -7.16 -11.39
C TYR A 181 -4.68 -6.14 -12.53
N PHE A 182 -5.73 -6.11 -13.35
CA PHE A 182 -5.77 -5.30 -14.57
C PHE A 182 -5.88 -3.80 -14.29
N THR A 183 -6.88 -3.38 -13.50
CA THR A 183 -7.17 -1.94 -13.32
C THR A 183 -6.03 -1.14 -12.70
N PRO A 184 -5.22 -1.67 -11.75
CA PRO A 184 -4.03 -0.96 -11.26
C PRO A 184 -3.02 -0.61 -12.35
N ALA A 185 -2.77 -1.50 -13.33
CA ALA A 185 -1.92 -1.19 -14.47
C ALA A 185 -2.55 -0.11 -15.34
N ILE A 186 -3.85 -0.21 -15.63
CA ILE A 186 -4.59 0.80 -16.41
C ILE A 186 -4.58 2.18 -15.74
N GLN A 187 -4.82 2.25 -14.44
CA GLN A 187 -4.76 3.51 -13.70
C GLN A 187 -3.38 4.16 -13.80
N ALA A 188 -2.31 3.36 -13.72
CA ALA A 188 -0.95 3.86 -13.90
C ALA A 188 -0.71 4.34 -15.34
N MET A 189 -1.12 3.56 -16.33
CA MET A 189 -1.04 3.89 -17.75
C MET A 189 -1.79 5.17 -18.11
N VAL A 190 -3.04 5.35 -17.66
CA VAL A 190 -3.79 6.60 -17.85
C VAL A 190 -3.06 7.77 -17.17
N SER A 191 -2.50 7.55 -15.98
CA SER A 191 -1.78 8.60 -15.26
C SER A 191 -0.51 9.04 -16.01
N LEU A 192 0.21 8.09 -16.61
CA LEU A 192 1.37 8.35 -17.48
C LEU A 192 0.94 9.15 -18.73
N LYS A 193 -0.11 8.70 -19.43
CA LYS A 193 -0.63 9.35 -20.65
C LYS A 193 -1.04 10.81 -20.40
N SER A 194 -1.73 11.04 -19.29
CA SER A 194 -2.28 12.35 -18.94
C SER A 194 -1.30 13.26 -18.19
N LYS A 195 -0.14 12.72 -17.77
CA LYS A 195 0.82 13.38 -16.87
C LYS A 195 0.11 13.93 -15.62
N HIS A 196 -0.82 13.16 -15.08
CA HIS A 196 -1.61 13.49 -13.90
C HIS A 196 -2.01 12.21 -13.18
N THR A 197 -1.88 12.18 -11.84
CA THR A 197 -2.28 11.00 -11.07
C THR A 197 -3.81 10.87 -11.04
N VAL A 198 -4.34 9.85 -11.70
CA VAL A 198 -5.77 9.52 -11.64
C VAL A 198 -6.10 8.91 -10.29
N ARG A 199 -7.07 9.51 -9.59
CA ARG A 199 -7.43 9.14 -8.22
C ARG A 199 -8.10 7.76 -8.12
N GLY A 200 -9.16 7.55 -8.90
CA GLY A 200 -10.01 6.36 -8.78
C GLY A 200 -9.81 5.31 -9.87
N LYS A 201 -10.12 4.05 -9.55
CA LYS A 201 -10.09 2.90 -10.47
C LYS A 201 -11.20 2.99 -11.52
N PHE A 202 -12.43 3.32 -11.12
CA PHE A 202 -13.54 3.49 -12.06
C PHE A 202 -13.29 4.66 -13.02
N ASP A 203 -12.77 5.78 -12.50
CA ASP A 203 -12.39 6.92 -13.34
C ASP A 203 -11.28 6.55 -14.34
N ALA A 204 -10.25 5.82 -13.88
CA ALA A 204 -9.22 5.30 -14.78
C ALA A 204 -9.78 4.40 -15.89
N LEU A 205 -10.71 3.49 -15.59
CA LEU A 205 -11.36 2.67 -16.62
C LEU A 205 -12.14 3.54 -17.61
N ARG A 206 -12.93 4.51 -17.13
CA ARG A 206 -13.70 5.42 -18.00
C ARG A 206 -12.80 6.24 -18.92
N GLN A 207 -11.65 6.71 -18.42
CA GLN A 207 -10.66 7.42 -19.22
C GLN A 207 -9.96 6.49 -20.22
N ALA A 208 -9.56 5.29 -19.78
CA ALA A 208 -8.91 4.28 -20.61
C ALA A 208 -9.73 3.92 -21.85
N ARG A 209 -11.05 3.81 -21.71
CA ARG A 209 -11.98 3.58 -22.82
C ARG A 209 -11.82 4.56 -23.99
N HIS A 210 -11.41 5.79 -23.70
CA HIS A 210 -11.26 6.85 -24.72
C HIS A 210 -9.80 7.09 -25.13
N LEU A 211 -8.86 6.76 -24.25
CA LEU A 211 -7.43 7.03 -24.45
C LEU A 211 -6.69 5.89 -25.17
N PHE A 212 -7.16 4.65 -25.00
CA PHE A 212 -6.49 3.45 -25.47
C PHE A 212 -7.38 2.68 -26.46
N PRO A 213 -6.79 1.81 -27.30
CA PRO A 213 -7.54 0.99 -28.25
C PRO A 213 -8.42 -0.06 -27.57
N ASN A 214 -9.28 -0.73 -28.34
CA ASN A 214 -10.14 -1.83 -27.91
C ASN A 214 -11.09 -1.48 -26.74
N PRO A 215 -11.92 -0.41 -26.88
CA PRO A 215 -12.83 0.05 -25.82
C PRO A 215 -13.80 -1.03 -25.33
N GLU A 216 -14.11 -2.03 -26.15
CA GLU A 216 -14.97 -3.16 -25.83
C GLU A 216 -14.48 -3.98 -24.62
N THR A 217 -13.17 -4.08 -24.40
CA THR A 217 -12.61 -4.74 -23.21
C THR A 217 -12.93 -3.96 -21.94
N ILE A 218 -12.88 -2.63 -22.01
CA ILE A 218 -13.26 -1.77 -20.88
C ILE A 218 -14.77 -1.82 -20.66
N ASP A 219 -15.57 -1.78 -21.73
CA ASP A 219 -17.02 -1.89 -21.62
C ASP A 219 -17.43 -3.24 -21.00
N LEU A 220 -16.77 -4.35 -21.34
CA LEU A 220 -16.95 -5.64 -20.67
C LEU A 220 -16.77 -5.51 -19.15
N ILE A 221 -15.64 -4.94 -18.71
CA ILE A 221 -15.32 -4.79 -17.29
C ILE A 221 -16.36 -3.92 -16.58
N LEU A 222 -16.68 -2.75 -17.14
CA LEU A 222 -17.66 -1.82 -16.56
C LEU A 222 -19.05 -2.47 -16.46
N ASN A 223 -19.49 -3.18 -17.51
CA ASN A 223 -20.76 -3.92 -17.49
C ASN A 223 -20.79 -5.03 -16.44
N THR A 224 -19.67 -5.75 -16.25
CA THR A 224 -19.54 -6.75 -15.18
C THR A 224 -19.59 -6.11 -13.79
N LEU A 225 -18.94 -4.96 -13.61
CA LEU A 225 -18.94 -4.21 -12.34
C LEU A 225 -20.34 -3.68 -11.99
N GLU A 226 -21.08 -3.15 -12.97
CA GLU A 226 -22.46 -2.68 -12.80
C GLU A 226 -23.40 -3.80 -12.35
N GLN A 227 -23.21 -5.01 -12.90
CA GLN A 227 -23.92 -6.22 -12.49
C GLN A 227 -23.37 -6.85 -11.20
N HIS A 228 -22.40 -6.19 -10.54
CA HIS A 228 -21.75 -6.68 -9.33
C HIS A 228 -21.25 -8.12 -9.48
N TYR A 229 -20.61 -8.37 -10.62
CA TYR A 229 -20.02 -9.64 -11.05
C TYR A 229 -21.00 -10.80 -11.29
N GLU A 230 -22.30 -10.53 -11.41
CA GLU A 230 -23.31 -11.58 -11.59
C GLU A 230 -23.47 -12.01 -13.05
N VAL A 231 -22.36 -12.44 -13.66
CA VAL A 231 -22.28 -12.83 -15.09
C VAL A 231 -21.82 -14.28 -15.21
N GLU A 232 -22.76 -15.22 -15.08
CA GLU A 232 -22.45 -16.66 -14.95
C GLU A 232 -21.55 -17.20 -16.07
N ALA A 233 -21.75 -16.74 -17.30
CA ALA A 233 -21.02 -17.21 -18.48
C ALA A 233 -19.50 -16.98 -18.38
N ASP A 234 -19.06 -15.98 -17.60
CA ASP A 234 -17.66 -15.56 -17.53
C ASP A 234 -16.82 -16.32 -16.50
N TYR A 235 -17.44 -17.15 -15.64
CA TYR A 235 -16.74 -17.91 -14.59
C TYR A 235 -16.22 -19.28 -15.05
N GLY A 236 -16.76 -19.81 -16.15
CA GLY A 236 -16.41 -21.13 -16.67
C GLY A 236 -15.22 -21.10 -17.64
N GLU A 237 -14.51 -22.22 -17.74
CA GLU A 237 -13.55 -22.42 -18.83
C GLU A 237 -14.29 -22.86 -20.11
N PRO A 238 -13.85 -22.43 -21.32
CA PRO A 238 -12.61 -21.67 -21.60
C PRO A 238 -12.75 -20.15 -21.44
N ARG A 239 -13.95 -19.64 -21.18
CA ARG A 239 -14.26 -18.20 -21.20
C ARG A 239 -13.39 -17.39 -20.24
N LEU A 240 -13.14 -17.91 -19.03
CA LEU A 240 -12.30 -17.22 -18.05
C LEU A 240 -10.86 -17.03 -18.56
N THR A 241 -10.30 -18.03 -19.26
CA THR A 241 -8.99 -17.93 -19.92
C THR A 241 -9.01 -16.94 -21.08
N GLU A 242 -10.08 -16.91 -21.88
CA GLU A 242 -10.24 -15.92 -22.97
C GLU A 242 -10.25 -14.49 -22.43
N ILE A 243 -10.94 -14.24 -21.31
CA ILE A 243 -10.92 -12.95 -20.63
C ILE A 243 -9.50 -12.56 -20.23
N GLU A 244 -8.73 -13.48 -19.62
CA GLU A 244 -7.33 -13.21 -19.24
C GLU A 244 -6.48 -12.79 -20.44
N GLN A 245 -6.66 -13.45 -21.60
CA GLN A 245 -5.97 -13.12 -22.84
C GLN A 245 -6.41 -11.76 -23.41
N ASP A 246 -7.69 -11.43 -23.32
CA ASP A 246 -8.21 -10.13 -23.78
C ASP A 246 -7.68 -8.97 -22.92
N LEU A 247 -7.59 -9.17 -21.60
CA LEU A 247 -6.96 -8.21 -20.67
C LEU A 247 -5.47 -8.02 -20.98
N GLU A 248 -4.73 -9.11 -21.17
CA GLU A 248 -3.30 -9.06 -21.52
C GLU A 248 -3.08 -8.34 -22.86
N ARG A 249 -3.86 -8.67 -23.89
CA ARG A 249 -3.80 -8.02 -25.20
C ARG A 249 -4.06 -6.51 -25.07
N TYR A 250 -5.08 -6.13 -24.30
CA TYR A 250 -5.37 -4.72 -24.04
C TYR A 250 -4.18 -4.01 -23.37
N LEU A 251 -3.54 -4.62 -22.37
CA LEU A 251 -2.36 -4.02 -21.72
C LEU A 251 -1.21 -3.79 -22.71
N ASN A 252 -0.94 -4.76 -23.59
CA ASN A 252 0.09 -4.63 -24.62
C ASN A 252 -0.24 -3.50 -25.61
N ASP A 253 -1.48 -3.44 -26.09
CA ASP A 253 -1.90 -2.41 -27.04
C ASP A 253 -1.89 -1.02 -26.38
N ALA A 254 -2.34 -0.90 -25.13
CA ALA A 254 -2.29 0.33 -24.36
C ALA A 254 -0.84 0.80 -24.12
N TRP A 255 0.07 -0.10 -23.75
CA TRP A 255 1.50 0.21 -23.63
C TRP A 255 2.09 0.72 -24.94
N GLY A 256 1.74 0.10 -26.07
CA GLY A 256 2.14 0.56 -27.40
C GLY A 256 1.77 2.03 -27.68
N THR A 257 0.65 2.51 -27.15
CA THR A 257 0.23 3.91 -27.30
C THR A 257 0.90 4.89 -26.32
N LEU A 258 1.59 4.38 -25.29
CA LEU A 258 2.20 5.17 -24.22
C LEU A 258 3.67 5.49 -24.43
N ILE A 259 4.32 4.82 -25.40
CA ILE A 259 5.78 4.86 -25.58
C ILE A 259 6.32 6.30 -25.64
N ASP A 260 5.63 7.18 -26.36
CA ASP A 260 6.05 8.58 -26.54
C ASP A 260 5.80 9.47 -25.30
N ASP A 261 4.99 9.00 -24.34
CA ASP A 261 4.65 9.75 -23.12
C ASP A 261 5.55 9.39 -21.94
N VAL A 262 6.23 8.25 -22.00
CA VAL A 262 7.21 7.80 -21.01
C VAL A 262 8.54 8.50 -21.29
N THR A 263 9.06 9.23 -20.30
CA THR A 263 10.26 10.07 -20.42
C THR A 263 11.47 9.52 -19.66
N LEU A 264 11.26 8.67 -18.65
CA LEU A 264 12.33 8.15 -17.79
C LEU A 264 13.04 6.92 -18.34
N LEU A 265 12.45 6.23 -19.31
CA LEU A 265 13.04 5.06 -19.94
C LEU A 265 12.71 5.02 -21.43
N HIS A 266 13.48 4.26 -22.19
CA HIS A 266 13.16 4.00 -23.58
C HIS A 266 12.12 2.87 -23.68
N ALA A 267 10.84 3.24 -23.70
CA ALA A 267 9.75 2.30 -23.90
C ALA A 267 9.72 1.84 -25.37
N GLU A 268 9.40 0.57 -25.60
CA GLU A 268 9.32 0.00 -26.95
C GLU A 268 8.03 -0.80 -27.13
N PHE A 269 7.56 -0.86 -28.38
CA PHE A 269 6.40 -1.69 -28.72
C PHE A 269 6.80 -3.15 -28.64
N GLY A 270 6.01 -3.94 -27.90
CA GLY A 270 6.31 -5.36 -27.66
C GLY A 270 7.22 -5.62 -26.47
N ASP A 271 7.53 -4.62 -25.65
CA ASP A 271 8.18 -4.83 -24.35
C ASP A 271 7.40 -5.86 -23.53
N SER A 272 8.09 -6.91 -23.07
CA SER A 272 7.53 -7.87 -22.11
C SER A 272 7.54 -7.28 -20.69
N ARG A 273 6.85 -7.95 -19.76
CA ARG A 273 6.92 -7.62 -18.33
C ARG A 273 8.37 -7.57 -17.83
N GLN A 274 9.21 -8.51 -18.26
CA GLN A 274 10.61 -8.58 -17.87
C GLN A 274 11.40 -7.39 -18.41
N ASP A 275 11.13 -6.97 -19.65
CA ASP A 275 11.80 -5.82 -20.29
C ASP A 275 11.46 -4.53 -19.55
N ILE A 276 10.16 -4.28 -19.31
CA ILE A 276 9.71 -3.10 -18.54
C ILE A 276 10.34 -3.13 -17.14
N ASN A 277 10.35 -4.27 -16.45
CA ASN A 277 10.94 -4.39 -15.12
C ASN A 277 12.43 -4.07 -15.10
N ALA A 278 13.19 -4.56 -16.08
CA ALA A 278 14.61 -4.28 -16.22
C ALA A 278 14.86 -2.79 -16.46
N LYS A 279 14.09 -2.17 -17.37
CA LYS A 279 14.18 -0.74 -17.69
C LYS A 279 13.85 0.13 -16.46
N VAL A 280 12.76 -0.18 -15.76
CA VAL A 280 12.32 0.54 -14.55
C VAL A 280 13.33 0.42 -13.40
N SER A 281 13.89 -0.78 -13.21
CA SER A 281 14.91 -1.02 -12.18
C SER A 281 16.24 -0.31 -12.48
N GLY A 282 16.50 0.03 -13.74
CA GLY A 282 17.65 0.85 -14.16
C GLY A 282 17.47 2.35 -13.96
N VAL A 283 16.26 2.84 -13.65
CA VAL A 283 16.02 4.27 -13.42
C VAL A 283 16.58 4.65 -12.04
N PRO A 284 17.51 5.62 -11.96
CA PRO A 284 18.01 6.11 -10.68
C PRO A 284 16.86 6.69 -9.85
N VAL A 285 16.72 6.21 -8.61
CA VAL A 285 15.79 6.76 -7.63
C VAL A 285 16.61 7.41 -6.53
N ASP A 286 16.18 8.60 -6.09
CA ASP A 286 16.79 9.25 -4.94
C ASP A 286 16.68 8.32 -3.72
N PRO A 287 17.80 7.89 -3.11
CA PRO A 287 17.76 6.96 -2.00
C PRO A 287 16.97 7.51 -0.80
N ALA A 288 16.88 8.84 -0.61
CA ALA A 288 16.04 9.42 0.43
C ALA A 288 14.56 9.06 0.22
N GLU A 289 14.10 9.02 -1.02
CA GLU A 289 12.72 8.61 -1.35
C GLU A 289 12.46 7.15 -0.98
N ALA A 290 13.42 6.26 -1.29
CA ALA A 290 13.34 4.84 -0.96
C ALA A 290 13.29 4.61 0.56
N PHE A 291 14.06 5.39 1.32
CA PHE A 291 14.04 5.36 2.78
C PHE A 291 12.68 5.76 3.34
N PHE A 292 12.18 6.95 2.98
CA PHE A 292 10.92 7.46 3.52
C PHE A 292 9.69 6.67 3.07
N GLU A 293 9.73 5.99 1.92
CA GLU A 293 8.63 5.10 1.51
C GLU A 293 8.42 3.98 2.55
N GLY A 294 9.49 3.30 2.98
CA GLY A 294 9.40 2.18 3.93
C GLY A 294 8.96 2.60 5.34
N VAL A 295 9.49 3.73 5.85
CA VAL A 295 9.21 4.20 7.22
C VAL A 295 7.71 4.43 7.47
N LYS A 296 7.00 4.97 6.48
CA LYS A 296 5.56 5.32 6.60
C LYS A 296 4.66 4.11 6.89
N PHE A 297 5.10 2.91 6.49
CA PHE A 297 4.36 1.65 6.73
C PHE A 297 4.71 0.99 8.07
N SER A 298 5.75 1.45 8.77
CA SER A 298 6.25 0.76 9.96
C SER A 298 5.44 1.08 11.23
N ARG A 299 4.88 2.30 11.31
CA ARG A 299 4.28 2.87 12.53
C ARG A 299 3.23 2.00 13.18
N PHE A 300 2.27 1.47 12.40
CA PHE A 300 1.18 0.66 12.95
C PHE A 300 1.37 -0.85 12.77
N MET A 301 2.57 -1.29 12.40
CA MET A 301 2.85 -2.70 12.14
C MET A 301 2.73 -3.57 13.41
N LYS A 302 3.16 -3.08 14.58
CA LYS A 302 3.00 -3.84 15.84
C LYS A 302 1.54 -4.17 16.11
N GLY A 303 0.66 -3.17 16.08
CA GLY A 303 -0.79 -3.36 16.16
C GLY A 303 -1.35 -4.31 15.11
N ARG A 304 -0.82 -4.26 13.88
CA ARG A 304 -1.23 -5.15 12.78
C ARG A 304 -0.89 -6.60 13.10
N LEU A 305 0.32 -6.87 13.56
CA LEU A 305 0.75 -8.21 13.95
C LEU A 305 -0.07 -8.74 15.13
N LEU A 306 -0.36 -7.91 16.14
CA LEU A 306 -1.21 -8.27 17.27
C LEU A 306 -2.66 -8.57 16.86
N PHE A 307 -3.22 -7.78 15.93
CA PHE A 307 -4.53 -8.06 15.35
C PHE A 307 -4.53 -9.41 14.63
N TYR A 308 -3.56 -9.66 13.75
CA TYR A 308 -3.46 -10.94 13.05
C TYR A 308 -3.24 -12.13 13.98
N ALA A 309 -2.51 -11.94 15.08
CA ALA A 309 -2.32 -12.96 16.11
C ALA A 309 -3.59 -13.22 16.94
N SER A 310 -4.58 -12.33 16.89
CA SER A 310 -5.80 -12.45 17.69
C SER A 310 -6.65 -13.66 17.28
N GLN A 311 -7.32 -14.26 18.27
CA GLN A 311 -8.17 -15.44 18.08
C GLN A 311 -9.61 -15.02 17.77
N ILE A 312 -9.84 -14.59 16.53
CA ILE A 312 -11.17 -14.26 16.00
C ILE A 312 -11.65 -15.45 15.17
N ALA A 313 -12.73 -16.10 15.58
CA ALA A 313 -13.13 -17.42 15.08
C ALA A 313 -13.43 -17.47 13.57
N TRP A 314 -13.87 -16.36 12.98
CA TRP A 314 -14.31 -16.28 11.58
C TRP A 314 -13.35 -15.47 10.69
N PHE A 315 -12.25 -14.96 11.24
CA PHE A 315 -11.26 -14.17 10.50
C PHE A 315 -10.01 -15.00 10.24
N ASP A 316 -9.70 -15.25 8.97
CA ASP A 316 -8.47 -15.90 8.56
C ASP A 316 -7.36 -14.86 8.40
N SER A 317 -6.28 -15.04 9.18
CA SER A 317 -5.09 -14.19 9.15
C SER A 317 -3.83 -14.94 8.76
N VAL A 318 -3.90 -16.24 8.45
CA VAL A 318 -2.70 -17.08 8.24
C VAL A 318 -1.88 -16.57 7.05
N TRP A 319 -2.52 -16.41 5.90
CA TRP A 319 -1.85 -15.90 4.71
C TRP A 319 -1.40 -14.44 4.90
N LEU A 320 -2.18 -13.62 5.60
CA LEU A 320 -1.81 -12.22 5.91
C LEU A 320 -0.52 -12.16 6.73
N ILE A 321 -0.40 -13.02 7.75
CA ILE A 321 0.82 -13.14 8.57
C ILE A 321 1.99 -13.57 7.71
N GLN A 322 1.84 -14.62 6.91
CA GLN A 322 2.90 -15.14 6.06
C GLN A 322 3.38 -14.09 5.05
N ASN A 323 2.45 -13.37 4.43
CA ASN A 323 2.75 -12.31 3.49
C ASN A 323 3.47 -11.12 4.15
N GLU A 324 3.03 -10.68 5.33
CA GLU A 324 3.68 -9.57 6.03
C GLU A 324 5.06 -9.96 6.55
N LEU A 325 5.18 -11.09 7.24
CA LEU A 325 6.46 -11.52 7.81
C LEU A 325 7.48 -11.89 6.72
N GLY A 326 7.02 -12.37 5.56
CA GLY A 326 7.87 -12.63 4.39
C GLY A 326 8.56 -11.38 3.81
N ARG A 327 8.08 -10.17 4.14
CA ARG A 327 8.64 -8.90 3.64
C ARG A 327 9.12 -7.94 4.73
N ILE A 328 8.78 -8.19 5.99
CA ILE A 328 8.93 -7.21 7.08
C ILE A 328 10.40 -6.84 7.35
N VAL A 329 11.31 -7.82 7.33
CA VAL A 329 12.76 -7.60 7.55
C VAL A 329 13.35 -6.77 6.42
N THR A 330 13.07 -7.15 5.18
CA THR A 330 13.54 -6.39 4.02
C THR A 330 13.04 -4.95 4.04
N ASN A 331 11.77 -4.72 4.41
CA ASN A 331 11.16 -3.39 4.34
C ASN A 331 11.50 -2.48 5.52
N PHE A 332 11.70 -3.02 6.73
CA PHE A 332 11.88 -2.22 7.95
C PHE A 332 13.25 -2.36 8.61
N HIS A 333 14.10 -3.26 8.13
CA HIS A 333 15.48 -3.44 8.60
C HIS A 333 16.49 -3.27 7.46
N ASP A 334 16.48 -4.16 6.45
CA ASP A 334 17.56 -4.21 5.47
C ASP A 334 17.59 -2.97 4.57
N LYS A 335 16.48 -2.69 3.86
CA LYS A 335 16.43 -1.55 2.93
C LYS A 335 16.66 -0.22 3.65
N PRO A 336 16.01 0.10 4.78
CA PRO A 336 16.26 1.36 5.47
C PRO A 336 17.70 1.53 5.93
N LEU A 337 18.33 0.49 6.51
CA LEU A 337 19.72 0.56 6.97
C LEU A 337 20.70 0.70 5.80
N LYS A 338 20.57 -0.11 4.74
CA LYS A 338 21.41 0.01 3.54
C LYS A 338 21.31 1.40 2.92
N THR A 339 20.09 1.89 2.75
CA THR A 339 19.81 3.21 2.18
C THR A 339 20.39 4.33 3.04
N PHE A 340 20.23 4.22 4.37
CA PHE A 340 20.82 5.17 5.32
C PHE A 340 22.35 5.17 5.25
N GLY A 341 22.98 3.98 5.21
CA GLY A 341 24.43 3.83 5.07
C GLY A 341 24.96 4.46 3.78
N GLN A 342 24.27 4.22 2.66
CA GLN A 342 24.61 4.82 1.37
C GLN A 342 24.53 6.35 1.41
N LEU A 343 23.48 6.92 2.00
CA LEU A 343 23.28 8.37 2.05
C LEU A 343 24.24 9.06 3.02
N ARG A 344 24.50 8.45 4.18
CA ARG A 344 25.36 9.07 5.20
C ARG A 344 26.84 8.88 4.93
N TYR A 345 27.25 7.73 4.41
CA TYR A 345 28.66 7.38 4.25
C TYR A 345 29.12 7.29 2.79
N GLY A 346 28.20 7.27 1.82
CA GLY A 346 28.56 7.06 0.40
C GLY A 346 29.03 5.64 0.10
N GLU A 347 28.73 4.67 0.97
CA GLU A 347 29.20 3.29 0.90
C GLU A 347 28.02 2.30 0.81
N ASP A 348 28.19 1.23 0.03
CA ASP A 348 27.27 0.09 0.02
C ASP A 348 27.60 -0.84 1.19
N LEU A 349 26.95 -0.59 2.33
CA LEU A 349 27.18 -1.29 3.58
C LEU A 349 26.09 -2.32 3.86
N GLU A 350 26.47 -3.49 4.36
CA GLU A 350 25.51 -4.44 4.92
C GLU A 350 24.87 -3.90 6.21
N PRO A 351 23.63 -4.30 6.56
CA PRO A 351 22.88 -3.69 7.66
C PRO A 351 23.64 -3.70 9.00
N HIS A 352 24.35 -4.80 9.32
CA HIS A 352 25.15 -4.89 10.54
C HIS A 352 26.31 -3.89 10.58
N GLN A 353 26.93 -3.59 9.43
CA GLN A 353 28.02 -2.61 9.34
C GLN A 353 27.49 -1.19 9.56
N VAL A 354 26.27 -0.91 9.09
CA VAL A 354 25.58 0.36 9.36
C VAL A 354 25.30 0.49 10.85
N LEU A 355 24.73 -0.55 11.48
CA LEU A 355 24.45 -0.58 12.91
C LEU A 355 25.71 -0.34 13.75
N ASP A 356 26.82 -1.00 13.43
CA ASP A 356 28.09 -0.82 14.15
C ASP A 356 28.59 0.63 14.11
N ARG A 357 28.37 1.34 13.00
CA ARG A 357 28.80 2.75 12.85
C ARG A 357 27.89 3.75 13.58
N ILE A 358 26.59 3.48 13.63
CA ILE A 358 25.62 4.41 14.24
C ILE A 358 25.37 4.13 15.72
N ARG A 359 25.84 2.99 16.23
CA ARG A 359 25.75 2.59 17.64
C ARG A 359 26.51 3.56 18.54
N GLY A 360 25.82 4.09 19.53
CA GLY A 360 26.33 5.07 20.49
C GLY A 360 26.37 6.52 19.96
N ASP A 361 26.04 6.73 18.68
CA ASP A 361 25.91 8.05 18.06
C ASP A 361 24.43 8.40 17.84
N ILE A 362 23.81 7.83 16.81
CA ILE A 362 22.40 8.06 16.46
C ILE A 362 21.48 7.09 17.20
N LEU A 363 21.90 5.83 17.28
CA LEU A 363 21.15 4.76 17.94
C LEU A 363 21.86 4.33 19.22
N THR A 364 21.09 4.02 20.25
CA THR A 364 21.64 3.45 21.48
C THR A 364 22.06 1.99 21.27
N ASN A 365 22.77 1.41 22.26
CA ASN A 365 23.05 -0.02 22.23
C ASN A 365 21.76 -0.86 22.21
N GLU A 366 20.76 -0.44 22.98
CA GLU A 366 19.46 -1.13 23.08
C GLU A 366 18.70 -1.10 21.74
N ASP A 367 18.71 0.04 21.04
CA ASP A 367 18.12 0.15 19.70
C ASP A 367 18.76 -0.86 18.72
N CYS A 368 20.10 -0.91 18.71
CA CYS A 368 20.85 -1.76 17.78
C CYS A 368 20.68 -3.25 18.11
N ASP A 369 20.72 -3.61 19.39
CA ASP A 369 20.50 -4.99 19.85
C ASP A 369 19.06 -5.43 19.56
N GLY A 370 18.09 -4.54 19.76
CA GLY A 370 16.69 -4.77 19.44
C GLY A 370 16.42 -4.95 17.94
N LEU A 371 17.05 -4.15 17.07
CA LEU A 371 16.97 -4.33 15.62
C LEU A 371 17.54 -5.68 15.17
N ALA A 372 18.68 -6.08 15.74
CA ALA A 372 19.29 -7.38 15.45
C ALA A 372 18.39 -8.53 15.92
N GLU A 373 17.79 -8.43 17.10
CA GLU A 373 16.86 -9.43 17.62
C GLU A 373 15.58 -9.53 16.77
N PHE A 374 15.01 -8.39 16.38
CA PHE A 374 13.89 -8.34 15.45
C PHE A 374 14.22 -9.04 14.13
N SER A 375 15.34 -8.67 13.49
CA SER A 375 15.76 -9.26 12.22
C SER A 375 15.96 -10.77 12.34
N ARG A 376 16.57 -11.23 13.44
CA ARG A 376 16.79 -12.65 13.72
C ARG A 376 15.46 -13.39 13.89
N LEU A 377 14.56 -12.88 14.73
CA LEU A 377 13.28 -13.53 15.03
C LEU A 377 12.35 -13.57 13.82
N ALA A 378 12.17 -12.44 13.14
CA ALA A 378 11.26 -12.32 12.00
C ALA A 378 11.75 -13.07 10.74
N SER A 379 13.03 -13.43 10.67
CA SER A 379 13.59 -14.25 9.59
C SER A 379 13.48 -15.76 9.85
N LEU A 380 13.01 -16.18 11.03
CA LEU A 380 12.88 -17.61 11.31
C LEU A 380 11.78 -18.22 10.43
N PRO A 381 11.98 -19.46 9.93
CA PRO A 381 10.91 -20.19 9.28
C PRO A 381 9.70 -20.31 10.21
N ILE A 382 8.52 -19.99 9.69
CA ILE A 382 7.27 -20.07 10.44
C ILE A 382 6.78 -21.52 10.40
N PRO A 383 6.70 -22.23 11.54
CA PRO A 383 6.11 -23.56 11.56
C PRO A 383 4.62 -23.46 11.20
N LYS A 384 4.12 -24.44 10.45
CA LYS A 384 2.69 -24.55 10.17
C LYS A 384 1.90 -24.56 11.48
N ASP A 385 0.75 -23.88 11.49
CA ASP A 385 -0.16 -23.76 12.63
C ASP A 385 0.42 -22.94 13.81
N HIS A 386 1.59 -22.30 13.63
CA HIS A 386 2.23 -21.42 14.60
C HIS A 386 2.33 -19.96 14.10
N GLU A 387 1.67 -19.62 12.99
CA GLU A 387 1.73 -18.30 12.36
C GLU A 387 1.34 -17.19 13.34
N LYS A 388 0.22 -17.36 14.06
CA LYS A 388 -0.26 -16.37 15.04
C LYS A 388 0.71 -16.18 16.21
N GLN A 389 1.28 -17.27 16.72
CA GLN A 389 2.25 -17.21 17.83
C GLN A 389 3.54 -16.54 17.38
N HIS A 390 3.97 -16.80 16.14
CA HIS A 390 5.14 -16.17 15.57
C HIS A 390 4.92 -14.68 15.31
N ALA A 391 3.76 -14.27 14.76
CA ALA A 391 3.37 -12.88 14.62
C ALA A 391 3.36 -12.13 15.96
N GLN A 392 2.81 -12.76 17.00
CA GLN A 392 2.83 -12.24 18.37
C GLN A 392 4.26 -12.03 18.88
N ALA A 393 5.14 -13.03 18.73
CA ALA A 393 6.53 -12.94 19.18
C ALA A 393 7.30 -11.83 18.43
N VAL A 394 7.08 -11.68 17.13
CA VAL A 394 7.66 -10.58 16.34
C VAL A 394 7.14 -9.22 16.80
N ALA A 395 5.84 -9.11 17.12
CA ALA A 395 5.25 -7.88 17.64
C ALA A 395 5.84 -7.45 19.00
N GLU A 396 6.21 -8.42 19.84
CA GLU A 396 6.81 -8.18 21.16
C GLU A 396 8.19 -7.55 21.10
N VAL A 397 8.95 -7.80 20.02
CA VAL A 397 10.30 -7.24 19.80
C VAL A 397 10.32 -6.12 18.76
N TYR A 398 9.17 -5.58 18.38
CA TYR A 398 9.07 -4.61 17.28
C TYR A 398 9.43 -3.17 17.67
N ASP A 399 9.32 -2.78 18.95
CA ASP A 399 9.49 -1.37 19.36
C ASP A 399 10.86 -0.78 18.97
N PRO A 400 11.99 -1.49 19.10
CA PRO A 400 13.28 -0.99 18.62
C PRO A 400 13.30 -0.65 17.12
N VAL A 401 12.51 -1.34 16.30
CA VAL A 401 12.40 -1.08 14.85
C VAL A 401 11.82 0.30 14.62
N LEU A 402 10.63 0.56 15.17
CA LEU A 402 9.95 1.84 14.99
C LEU A 402 10.76 3.00 15.61
N SER A 403 11.27 2.83 16.84
CA SER A 403 12.14 3.83 17.47
C SER A 403 13.35 4.18 16.61
N SER A 404 14.01 3.17 16.05
CA SER A 404 15.19 3.39 15.20
C SER A 404 14.83 4.07 13.90
N LEU A 405 13.74 3.67 13.23
CA LEU A 405 13.32 4.28 11.97
C LEU A 405 12.93 5.76 12.14
N GLU A 406 12.29 6.15 13.24
CA GLU A 406 11.98 7.56 13.53
C GLU A 406 13.27 8.38 13.81
N LYS A 407 14.23 7.83 14.57
CA LYS A 407 15.54 8.47 14.81
C LYS A 407 16.34 8.65 13.52
N LEU A 408 16.40 7.60 12.70
CA LEU A 408 17.05 7.64 11.38
C LEU A 408 16.36 8.62 10.44
N SER A 409 15.03 8.71 10.48
CA SER A 409 14.27 9.69 9.69
C SER A 409 14.61 11.13 10.05
N ALA A 410 14.72 11.44 11.34
CA ALA A 410 15.13 12.76 11.81
C ALA A 410 16.55 13.12 11.33
N GLU A 411 17.48 12.17 11.38
CA GLU A 411 18.84 12.37 10.87
C GLU A 411 18.84 12.55 9.34
N MET A 412 18.05 11.76 8.61
CA MET A 412 17.92 11.85 7.16
C MET A 412 17.39 13.22 6.69
N ILE A 413 16.45 13.81 7.44
CA ILE A 413 15.96 15.17 7.18
C ILE A 413 17.09 16.18 7.38
N THR A 414 17.92 16.00 8.41
CA THR A 414 19.06 16.88 8.71
C THR A 414 20.14 16.80 7.62
N ILE A 415 20.49 15.59 7.17
CA ILE A 415 21.46 15.36 6.08
C ILE A 415 21.01 16.06 4.80
N ASN A 416 19.74 15.88 4.41
CA ASN A 416 19.20 16.50 3.20
C ASN A 416 19.12 18.03 3.30
N SER A 417 18.81 18.57 4.48
CA SER A 417 18.77 20.02 4.69
C SER A 417 20.15 20.66 4.54
N ASN A 418 21.21 19.99 5.01
CA ASN A 418 22.59 20.48 4.91
C ASN A 418 23.20 20.31 3.51
N GLY A 419 22.69 19.38 2.70
CA GLY A 419 23.15 19.16 1.33
C GLY A 419 22.67 20.22 0.33
N ILE A 420 21.53 20.87 0.59
CA ILE A 420 20.95 21.91 -0.28
C ILE A 420 21.74 23.23 -0.22
N ASP A 421 22.46 23.51 0.88
CA ASP A 421 23.29 24.71 1.02
C ASP A 421 24.69 24.59 0.38
N GLN A 422 25.03 23.45 -0.24
CA GLN A 422 26.34 23.20 -0.86
C GLN A 422 26.32 23.06 -2.40
N THR A 423 25.16 23.24 -3.04
CA THR A 423 24.98 23.29 -4.50
C THR A 423 24.35 24.61 -4.90
#